data_AF-A0A7L1NE74-F1
#
_entry.id   AF-A0A7L1NE74-F1
#
_cell.length_a   1.000
_cell.length_b   1.000
_cell.length_c   1.000
_cell.angle_alpha   90.00
_cell.angle_beta   90.00
_cell.angle_gamma   90.00
#
_symmetry.space_group_name_H-M   'P 1'
#
loop_
_entity.id
_entity.type
_entity.pdbx_description
1 polymer ?
#
loop_
_entity_poly.entity_id
_entity_poly.type
_entity_poly.pdbx_seq_one_letter_code
_entity_poly.pdbx_strand_id
1 'polypeptide(L)'
;YARTIGIDPEKESHLLWLAKEGIMARLPETWKACQDTNGDIYYFNFANGESCWEHPRDTEYGQLVIRERERLLAEEKRRKAKKEKKAKQ
;
A
#
# COMPACT_ATOMS: atom_id res chain seq x y z
N TYR A 1 4.75 8.05 -0.77
CA TYR A 1 4.45 6.67 -0.37
C TYR A 1 2.97 6.33 -0.41
N ALA A 2 2.08 6.94 0.40
CA ALA A 2 0.64 6.63 0.33
C ALA A 2 0.08 6.74 -1.10
N ARG A 3 0.34 7.87 -1.77
CA ARG A 3 -0.01 8.07 -3.19
C ARG A 3 0.73 7.11 -4.14
N THR A 4 1.92 6.63 -3.76
CA THR A 4 2.75 5.71 -4.55
C THR A 4 2.08 4.33 -4.64
N ILE A 5 1.53 3.84 -3.53
CA ILE A 5 0.77 2.58 -3.49
C ILE A 5 -0.72 2.76 -3.81
N GLY A 6 -1.11 3.91 -4.38
CA GLY A 6 -2.48 4.20 -4.80
C GLY A 6 -3.48 4.52 -3.68
N ILE A 7 -3.01 4.88 -2.48
CA ILE A 7 -3.86 5.31 -1.36
C ILE A 7 -4.03 6.82 -1.36
N ASP A 8 -5.28 7.28 -1.35
CA ASP A 8 -5.62 8.67 -1.11
C ASP A 8 -5.59 9.00 0.40
N PRO A 9 -4.67 9.84 0.91
CA PRO A 9 -4.56 10.12 2.35
C PRO A 9 -5.83 10.76 2.96
N GLU A 10 -6.55 11.54 2.16
CA GLU A 10 -7.76 12.26 2.58
C GLU A 10 -9.02 11.40 2.52
N LYS A 11 -9.11 10.49 1.54
CA LYS A 11 -10.28 9.60 1.35
C LYS A 11 -10.13 8.27 2.07
N GLU A 12 -8.90 7.78 2.16
CA GLU A 12 -8.54 6.43 2.59
C GLU A 12 -7.56 6.48 3.76
N SER A 13 -7.86 7.34 4.73
CA SER A 13 -7.06 7.50 5.95
C SER A 13 -6.93 6.19 6.74
N HIS A 14 -7.90 5.29 6.59
CA HIS A 14 -7.91 3.95 7.17
C HIS A 14 -6.97 2.96 6.46
N LEU A 15 -6.41 3.30 5.29
CA LEU A 15 -5.39 2.52 4.60
C LEU A 15 -3.99 3.11 4.82
N LEU A 16 -3.86 4.31 5.39
CA LEU A 16 -2.57 4.96 5.65
C LEU A 16 -1.62 4.15 6.53
N TRP A 17 -2.13 3.22 7.34
CA TRP A 17 -1.28 2.31 8.09
C TRP A 17 -0.47 1.38 7.17
N LEU A 18 -1.01 0.96 6.01
CA LEU A 18 -0.27 0.20 4.99
C LEU A 18 0.86 1.04 4.40
N ALA A 19 0.61 2.32 4.12
CA ALA A 19 1.64 3.24 3.67
C ALA A 19 2.74 3.44 4.72
N LYS A 20 2.34 3.62 5.98
CA LYS A 20 3.29 3.78 7.10
C LYS A 20 4.10 2.50 7.31
N GLU A 21 3.45 1.35 7.22
CA GLU A 21 4.08 0.05 7.36
C GLU A 21 5.05 -0.21 6.21
N GLY A 22 4.72 0.13 4.97
CA GLY A 22 5.63 -0.04 3.83
C GLY A 22 6.86 0.86 3.86
N ILE A 23 6.75 2.08 4.40
CA ILE A 23 7.91 2.95 4.66
C ILE A 23 8.76 2.40 5.82
N MET A 24 8.12 1.88 6.86
CA MET A 24 8.77 1.33 8.05
C MET A 24 9.33 -0.07 7.81
N ALA A 25 8.82 -0.79 6.82
CA ALA A 25 9.22 -2.13 6.48
C ALA A 25 10.65 -2.07 5.97
N ARG A 26 11.61 -2.36 6.86
CA ARG A 26 13.05 -2.47 6.57
C ARG A 26 13.22 -3.03 5.16
N LEU A 27 13.82 -2.23 4.27
CA LEU A 27 14.16 -2.70 2.93
C LEU A 27 14.79 -4.09 3.07
N PRO A 28 14.40 -5.05 2.20
CA PRO A 28 15.12 -6.32 2.17
C PRO A 28 16.61 -6.01 2.07
N GLU A 29 17.45 -6.77 2.76
CA GLU A 29 18.88 -6.47 2.84
C GLU A 29 19.51 -6.26 1.46
N THR A 30 18.92 -6.85 0.41
CA THR A 30 19.30 -6.79 -1.00
C THR A 30 19.01 -5.47 -1.72
N TRP A 31 18.28 -4.53 -1.11
CA TRP A 31 17.92 -3.25 -1.75
C TRP A 31 18.60 -2.07 -1.05
N LYS A 32 19.14 -1.15 -1.85
CA LYS A 32 19.76 0.09 -1.38
C LYS A 32 19.15 1.29 -2.10
N ALA A 33 18.91 2.36 -1.35
CA ALA A 33 18.63 3.66 -1.94
C ALA A 33 19.94 4.26 -2.44
N CYS A 34 20.02 4.52 -3.74
CA CYS A 34 21.12 5.18 -4.40
C CYS A 34 20.64 6.54 -4.92
N GLN A 35 21.53 7.52 -4.95
CA GLN A 35 21.25 8.79 -5.58
C GLN A 35 21.88 8.79 -6.98
N ASP A 36 21.12 9.22 -7.98
CA ASP A 36 21.61 9.40 -9.34
C ASP A 36 22.38 10.73 -9.48
N THR A 37 23.10 10.89 -10.59
CA THR A 37 23.79 12.14 -10.97
C THR A 37 22.91 13.39 -10.97
N ASN A 38 21.60 13.24 -11.18
CA ASN A 38 20.64 14.35 -11.15
C ASN A 38 20.18 14.71 -9.72
N GLY A 39 20.59 13.94 -8.71
CA GLY A 39 20.14 14.11 -7.33
C GLY A 39 18.87 13.32 -6.97
N ASP A 40 18.28 12.59 -7.93
CA ASP A 40 17.12 11.74 -7.71
C ASP A 40 17.47 10.47 -6.95
N ILE A 41 16.62 10.07 -6.01
CA ILE A 41 16.78 8.82 -5.25
C ILE A 41 16.10 7.70 -6.04
N TYR A 42 16.85 6.64 -6.33
CA TYR A 42 16.35 5.39 -6.90
C TYR A 42 16.73 4.19 -6.02
N TYR A 43 15.99 3.10 -6.13
CA TYR A 43 16.25 1.88 -5.38
C TYR A 43 16.94 0.86 -6.28
N PHE A 44 18.12 0.39 -5.86
CA PHE A 44 18.88 -0.63 -6.56
C PHE A 44 18.92 -1.93 -5.76
N ASN A 45 18.52 -3.01 -6.41
CA ASN A 45 18.63 -4.37 -5.90
C ASN A 45 19.99 -4.96 -6.29
N PHE A 46 20.87 -5.15 -5.31
CA PHE A 46 22.17 -5.73 -5.56
C PHE A 46 22.16 -7.26 -5.63
N ALA A 47 21.06 -7.92 -5.30
CA ALA A 47 20.96 -9.38 -5.42
C ALA A 47 20.71 -9.85 -6.86
N ASN A 48 19.94 -9.08 -7.64
CA ASN A 48 19.62 -9.43 -9.03
C ASN A 48 19.98 -8.33 -10.05
N GLY A 49 20.45 -7.17 -9.59
CA GLY A 49 20.84 -6.05 -10.45
C GLY A 49 19.67 -5.20 -10.94
N GLU A 50 18.46 -5.37 -10.39
CA GLU A 50 17.30 -4.57 -10.79
C GLU A 50 17.35 -3.17 -10.18
N SER A 51 17.08 -2.15 -10.98
CA SER A 51 16.88 -0.78 -10.52
C SER A 51 15.41 -0.40 -10.68
N CYS A 52 14.80 0.11 -9.62
CA CYS A 52 13.45 0.65 -9.66
C CYS A 52 13.42 2.07 -9.07
N TRP A 53 12.66 2.94 -9.71
CA TRP A 53 12.29 4.25 -9.18
C TRP A 53 11.23 4.14 -8.07
N GLU A 54 10.56 2.98 -8.03
CA GLU A 54 9.53 2.61 -7.06
C GLU A 54 10.10 1.58 -6.08
N HIS A 55 9.64 1.61 -4.83
CA HIS A 55 10.16 0.71 -3.82
C HIS A 55 9.64 -0.71 -4.09
N PRO A 56 10.47 -1.76 -4.01
CA PRO A 56 10.11 -3.12 -4.44
C PRO A 56 8.93 -3.76 -3.68
N ARG A 57 8.64 -3.27 -2.48
CA ARG A 57 7.44 -3.68 -1.74
C ARG A 57 6.19 -2.93 -2.16
N ASP A 58 6.29 -1.90 -2.99
CA ASP A 58 5.14 -1.06 -3.36
C ASP A 58 4.14 -1.84 -4.21
N THR A 59 4.62 -2.78 -5.03
CA THR A 59 3.75 -3.73 -5.75
C THR A 59 2.96 -4.60 -4.78
N GLU A 60 3.60 -5.07 -3.70
CA GLU A 60 2.98 -5.92 -2.68
C GLU A 60 1.96 -5.13 -1.83
N TYR A 61 2.33 -3.91 -1.43
CA TYR A 61 1.43 -2.99 -0.72
C TYR A 61 0.27 -2.52 -1.60
N GLY A 62 0.47 -2.29 -2.89
CA GLY A 62 -0.61 -1.99 -3.83
C GLY A 62 -1.64 -3.12 -3.90
N GLN A 63 -1.21 -4.37 -3.91
CA GLN A 63 -2.13 -5.52 -3.83
C GLN A 63 -2.83 -5.61 -2.47
N LEU A 64 -2.12 -5.34 -1.36
CA LEU A 64 -2.72 -5.28 -0.03
C LEU A 64 -3.79 -4.18 0.06
N VAL A 65 -3.55 -3.03 -0.54
CA VAL A 65 -4.51 -1.91 -0.62
C VAL A 65 -5.78 -2.34 -1.34
N ILE A 66 -5.65 -2.99 -2.51
CA ILE A 66 -6.80 -3.50 -3.27
C ILE A 66 -7.59 -4.50 -2.42
N ARG A 67 -6.91 -5.47 -1.80
CA ARG A 67 -7.54 -6.50 -0.96
C ARG A 67 -8.26 -5.90 0.24
N GLU A 68 -7.63 -4.95 0.92
CA GLU A 68 -8.20 -4.30 2.11
C GLU A 68 -9.43 -3.45 1.73
N ARG A 69 -9.37 -2.76 0.60
CA ARG A 69 -10.50 -2.01 0.05
C ARG A 69 -11.69 -2.92 -0.26
N GLU A 70 -11.46 -4.06 -0.90
CA GLU A 70 -12.50 -5.05 -1.16
C GLU A 70 -13.10 -5.61 0.13
N ARG A 71 -12.25 -5.90 1.13
CA ARG A 71 -12.69 -6.39 2.44
C ARG A 71 -13.61 -5.39 3.12
N LEU A 72 -13.22 -4.12 3.18
CA LEU A 72 -14.02 -3.05 3.81
C LEU A 72 -15.36 -2.85 3.10
N LEU A 73 -15.36 -2.87 1.77
CA LEU A 73 -16.60 -2.81 0.98
C LEU A 73 -17.53 -3.99 1.26
N ALA A 74 -16.99 -5.21 1.36
CA ALA A 74 -17.75 -6.40 1.69
C ALA A 74 -18.33 -6.35 3.13
N GLU A 75 -17.55 -5.85 4.08
CA GLU A 75 -17.95 -5.71 5.47
C GLU A 75 -19.06 -4.65 5.63
N GLU A 76 -18.94 -3.53 4.92
CA GLU A 76 -19.97 -2.48 4.89
C GLU A 76 -21.27 -3.02 4.30
N LYS A 77 -21.20 -3.77 3.19
CA LYS A 77 -22.37 -4.44 2.59
C LYS A 77 -23.04 -5.41 3.56
N ARG A 78 -22.26 -6.26 4.25
CA ARG A 78 -22.78 -7.16 5.30
C ARG A 78 -23.45 -6.40 6.44
N ARG A 79 -22.87 -5.28 6.88
CA ARG A 79 -23.42 -4.44 7.95
C ARG A 79 -24.74 -3.79 7.55
N LYS A 80 -24.84 -3.27 6.31
CA LYS A 80 -26.08 -2.71 5.75
C LYS A 80 -27.17 -3.77 5.65
N ALA A 81 -26.86 -4.95 5.11
CA ALA A 81 -27.81 -6.06 4.99
C ALA A 81 -28.36 -6.54 6.36
N LYS A 82 -27.50 -6.60 7.39
CA LYS A 82 -27.94 -6.91 8.77
C LYS A 82 -28.87 -5.83 9.35
N LYS A 83 -28.58 -4.55 9.11
CA LYS A 83 -29.45 -3.43 9.54
C LYS A 83 -30.81 -3.49 8.86
N GLU A 84 -30.87 -3.76 7.55
CA GLU A 84 -32.14 -3.89 6.82
C GLU A 84 -33.00 -5.07 7.30
N LYS A 85 -32.38 -6.23 7.55
CA LYS A 85 -33.12 -7.38 8.12
C LYS A 85 -33.69 -7.08 9.51
N LYS A 86 -32.93 -6.38 10.36
CA LYS A 86 -33.39 -5.98 11.70
C LYS A 86 -34.46 -4.88 11.67
N ALA A 87 -34.49 -4.04 10.64
CA ALA A 87 -35.50 -2.99 10.48
C ALA A 87 -36.83 -3.50 9.90
N LYS A 88 -36.83 -4.69 9.27
CA LYS A 88 -38.03 -5.34 8.71
C LYS A 88 -38.63 -6.41 9.63
N GLN A 89 -38.06 -6.62 10.81
CA GLN A 89 -38.50 -7.57 11.83
C GLN A 89 -39.04 -6.81 13.04
#